data_AF-A0A2V1CX87-F1
#
_entry.id   AF-A0A2V1CX87-F1
#
_cell.length_a   1.000
_cell.length_b   1.000
_cell.length_c   1.000
_cell.angle_alpha   90.00
_cell.angle_beta   90.00
_cell.angle_gamma   90.00
#
_symmetry.space_group_name_H-M   'P 1'
#
loop_
_entity.id
_entity.type
_entity.pdbx_description
1 polymer ?
#
loop_
_entity_poly.entity_id
_entity_poly.type
_entity_poly.pdbx_seq_one_letter_code
_entity_poly.pdbx_strand_id
1 'polypeptide(L)'
;LSGSSVSSLHRLKDDRGEEGGYFVFGDLSISDPGWFRLMFSMFELCSGYAQFLADVYTEMIQAVPAKDFPGRAESSYLSRTFATQGVRLRLRRK
;
A
#
# COMPACT_ATOMS: atom_id res chain seq x y z
N LEU A 1 7.62 -5.00 -11.06
CA LEU A 1 7.19 -4.73 -9.67
C LEU A 1 7.92 -5.70 -8.75
N SER A 2 8.51 -5.22 -7.66
CA SER A 2 9.18 -6.05 -6.64
C SER A 2 8.71 -5.70 -5.22
N GLY A 3 8.96 -6.59 -4.26
CA GLY A 3 8.52 -6.45 -2.87
C GLY A 3 7.31 -7.33 -2.55
N SER A 4 6.53 -6.96 -1.54
CA SER A 4 5.32 -7.67 -1.11
C SER A 4 4.09 -7.21 -1.89
N SER A 5 3.67 -8.00 -2.88
CA SER A 5 2.47 -7.74 -3.70
C SER A 5 1.16 -8.24 -3.08
N VAL A 6 1.22 -8.79 -1.86
CA VAL A 6 0.05 -9.30 -1.14
C VAL A 6 -0.04 -8.61 0.22
N SER A 7 -1.27 -8.35 0.67
CA SER A 7 -1.57 -7.80 1.98
C SER A 7 -2.79 -8.52 2.55
N SER A 8 -2.79 -8.76 3.86
CA SER A 8 -3.94 -9.30 4.59
C SER A 8 -4.82 -8.17 5.10
N LEU A 9 -6.06 -8.49 5.46
CA LEU A 9 -6.96 -7.53 6.11
C LEU A 9 -6.42 -7.13 7.49
N HIS A 10 -6.23 -5.84 7.72
CA HIS A 10 -5.93 -5.25 9.02
C HIS A 10 -7.16 -4.52 9.55
N ARG A 11 -7.60 -4.84 10.76
CA ARG A 11 -8.61 -4.05 11.48
C ARG A 11 -7.92 -2.90 12.19
N LEU A 12 -8.14 -1.68 11.72
CA LEU A 12 -7.46 -0.47 12.20
C LEU A 12 -8.46 0.66 12.37
N LYS A 13 -8.09 1.66 13.17
CA LYS A 13 -8.72 2.98 13.21
C LYS A 13 -8.01 3.94 12.27
N ASP A 14 -8.76 4.70 11.49
CA ASP A 14 -8.20 5.73 10.61
C ASP A 14 -7.78 7.00 11.37
N ASP A 15 -7.45 8.04 10.61
CA ASP A 15 -7.09 9.36 11.14
C ASP A 15 -8.25 10.13 11.79
N ARG A 16 -9.48 9.65 11.62
CA ARG A 16 -10.70 10.20 12.25
C ARG A 16 -11.12 9.38 13.47
N GLY A 17 -10.47 8.25 13.72
CA GLY A 17 -10.76 7.33 14.81
C GLY A 17 -11.80 6.25 14.46
N GLU A 18 -12.23 6.18 13.19
CA GLU A 18 -13.23 5.24 12.71
C GLU A 18 -12.60 3.88 12.41
N GLU A 19 -13.22 2.81 12.91
CA GLU A 19 -12.72 1.44 12.71
C GLU A 19 -13.10 0.93 11.30
N GLY A 20 -12.13 0.32 10.61
CA GLY A 20 -12.31 -0.22 9.29
C GLY A 20 -11.35 -1.35 8.95
N GLY A 21 -11.60 -1.97 7.80
CA GLY A 21 -10.74 -2.99 7.21
C GLY A 21 -9.79 -2.40 6.18
N TYR A 22 -8.49 -2.52 6.39
CA TYR A 22 -7.46 -1.92 5.54
C TYR A 22 -6.47 -2.97 5.02
N PHE A 23 -6.14 -2.87 3.74
CA PHE A 23 -5.05 -3.61 3.12
C PHE A 23 -3.89 -2.63 2.92
N VAL A 24 -2.74 -2.92 3.53
CA VAL A 24 -1.60 -2.00 3.55
C VAL A 24 -0.42 -2.59 2.79
N PHE A 25 0.11 -1.83 1.83
CA PHE A 25 1.23 -2.21 0.99
C PHE A 25 2.43 -1.30 1.27
N GLY A 26 3.24 -1.69 2.26
CA GLY A 26 4.40 -0.91 2.71
C GLY A 26 5.71 -1.19 1.96
N ASP A 27 5.72 -2.20 1.09
CA ASP A 27 6.92 -2.71 0.42
C ASP A 27 6.64 -3.00 -1.06
N LEU A 28 6.44 -1.95 -1.85
CA LEU A 28 6.29 -2.03 -3.30
C LEU A 28 7.37 -1.19 -3.97
N SER A 29 7.94 -1.69 -5.06
CA SER A 29 8.94 -0.97 -5.84
C SER A 29 8.80 -1.21 -7.33
N ILE A 30 8.95 -0.13 -8.11
CA ILE A 30 8.98 -0.11 -9.58
C ILE A 30 10.37 0.37 -9.97
N SER A 31 11.08 -0.44 -10.77
CA SER A 31 12.47 -0.17 -11.19
C SER A 31 12.55 0.57 -12.52
N ASP A 32 11.59 0.33 -13.41
CA ASP A 32 11.57 0.92 -14.74
C ASP A 32 10.89 2.30 -14.70
N PRO A 33 11.53 3.35 -15.26
CA PRO A 33 10.91 4.66 -15.37
C PRO A 33 9.69 4.63 -16.28
N GLY A 34 8.66 5.39 -15.94
CA GLY A 34 7.43 5.46 -16.72
C GLY A 34 6.22 5.87 -15.91
N TRP A 35 5.06 5.82 -16.57
CA TRP A 35 3.77 6.08 -15.95
C TRP A 35 3.00 4.78 -15.77
N PHE A 36 2.56 4.52 -14.55
CA PHE A 36 1.94 3.27 -14.16
C PHE A 36 0.67 3.51 -13.34
N ARG A 37 -0.23 2.52 -13.36
CA ARG A 37 -1.28 2.36 -12.35
C ARG A 37 -1.05 1.05 -11.63
N LEU A 38 -1.31 1.01 -10.33
CA LEU A 38 -1.37 -0.24 -9.59
C LEU A 38 -2.82 -0.73 -9.57
N MET A 39 -3.01 -2.01 -9.89
CA MET A 39 -4.30 -2.69 -9.73
C MET A 39 -4.24 -3.52 -8.45
N PHE A 40 -5.20 -3.30 -7.55
CA PHE A 40 -5.38 -4.11 -6.36
C PHE A 40 -6.58 -5.02 -6.56
N SER A 41 -6.36 -6.33 -6.52
CA SER A 41 -7.42 -7.33 -6.63
C SER A 41 -7.66 -7.98 -5.27
N MET A 42 -8.90 -7.95 -4.82
CA MET A 42 -9.35 -8.56 -3.57
C MET A 42 -9.81 -9.99 -3.82
N PHE A 43 -9.36 -10.89 -2.94
CA PHE A 43 -9.75 -12.29 -2.94
C PHE A 43 -10.24 -12.71 -1.56
N GLU A 44 -11.27 -13.53 -1.55
CA GLU A 44 -11.68 -14.31 -0.38
C GLU A 44 -11.05 -15.70 -0.45
N LEU A 45 -10.47 -16.16 0.66
CA LEU A 45 -9.91 -17.50 0.75
C LEU A 45 -11.01 -18.47 1.20
N CYS A 46 -11.47 -19.29 0.27
CA CYS A 46 -12.40 -20.37 0.52
C CYS A 46 -11.63 -21.70 0.71
N SER A 47 -12.30 -22.74 1.19
CA SER A 47 -11.68 -24.06 1.38
C SER A 47 -11.17 -24.63 0.04
N GLY A 48 -9.86 -24.46 -0.21
CA GLY A 48 -9.14 -25.00 -1.36
C GLY A 48 -9.04 -24.07 -2.58
N TYR A 49 -9.60 -22.86 -2.55
CA TYR A 49 -9.49 -21.90 -3.66
C TYR A 49 -9.58 -20.45 -3.19
N ALA A 50 -9.12 -19.52 -4.04
CA ALA A 50 -9.28 -18.09 -3.83
C ALA A 50 -10.36 -17.54 -4.78
N GLN A 51 -11.40 -16.94 -4.24
CA GLN A 51 -12.47 -16.32 -5.00
C GLN A 51 -12.17 -14.85 -5.23
N PHE A 52 -12.11 -14.42 -6.49
CA PHE A 52 -12.03 -13.01 -6.83
C PHE A 52 -13.32 -12.29 -6.42
N LEU A 53 -13.19 -11.15 -5.76
CA LEU A 53 -14.32 -10.33 -5.34
C LEU A 53 -14.43 -9.03 -6.15
N ALA A 54 -13.35 -8.27 -6.21
CA ALA A 54 -13.32 -6.96 -6.84
C ALA A 54 -11.88 -6.53 -7.14
N ASP A 55 -11.71 -5.54 -8.01
CA ASP A 55 -10.46 -4.83 -8.22
C ASP A 55 -10.65 -3.31 -8.17
N VAL A 56 -9.54 -2.60 -8.01
CA VAL A 56 -9.48 -1.15 -8.10
C VAL A 56 -8.11 -0.72 -8.62
N TYR A 57 -8.09 0.35 -9.41
CA TYR A 57 -6.85 0.96 -9.88
C TYR A 57 -6.52 2.20 -9.06
N THR A 58 -5.23 2.44 -8.84
CA THR A 58 -4.75 3.75 -8.38
C THR A 58 -4.91 4.80 -9.48
N GLU A 59 -4.79 6.06 -9.07
CA GLU A 59 -4.38 7.13 -9.97
C GLU A 59 -3.04 6.81 -10.67
N MET A 60 -2.73 7.54 -11.74
CA MET A 60 -1.45 7.44 -12.45
C MET A 60 -0.30 7.87 -11.52
N ILE A 61 0.72 7.03 -11.43
CA ILE A 61 1.94 7.26 -10.64
C ILE A 61 3.12 7.29 -11.61
N GLN A 62 3.99 8.27 -11.43
CA GLN A 62 5.24 8.38 -12.20
C GLN A 62 6.38 7.70 -11.44
N ALA A 63 6.98 6.67 -12.05
CA ALA A 63 8.28 6.17 -11.64
C ALA A 63 9.36 7.00 -12.36
N VAL A 64 10.16 7.72 -11.59
CA VAL A 64 11.24 8.56 -12.12
C VAL A 64 12.58 7.85 -12.04
N PRO A 65 13.53 8.12 -12.96
CA PRO A 65 14.90 7.64 -12.84
C PRO A 65 15.54 8.10 -11.52
N ALA A 66 16.53 7.35 -11.03
CA ALA A 66 17.20 7.65 -9.75
C ALA A 66 17.79 9.08 -9.68
N LYS A 67 18.28 9.62 -10.81
CA LYS A 67 18.81 10.98 -10.92
C LYS A 67 17.75 12.08 -10.69
N ASP A 68 16.49 11.78 -10.99
CA ASP A 68 15.37 12.70 -10.91
C ASP A 68 14.52 12.43 -9.66
N PHE A 69 14.94 11.48 -8.81
CA PHE A 69 14.21 11.09 -7.61
C PHE A 69 14.33 12.19 -6.54
N PRO A 70 13.24 12.86 -6.15
CA PRO A 70 13.28 13.97 -5.19
C PRO A 70 13.53 13.53 -3.74
N GLY A 71 13.78 12.23 -3.53
CA GLY A 71 13.79 11.60 -2.22
C GLY A 71 12.40 11.11 -1.80
N ARG A 72 12.37 10.31 -0.73
CA ARG A 72 11.10 9.81 -0.19
C ARG A 72 10.38 10.91 0.58
N ALA A 73 9.09 11.07 0.33
CA ALA A 73 8.22 11.93 1.13
C ALA A 73 8.22 11.52 2.62
N GLU A 74 7.84 12.47 3.48
CA GLU A 74 7.55 12.16 4.89
C GLU A 74 6.35 11.22 4.99
N SER A 75 6.35 10.35 6.00
CA SER A 75 5.17 9.52 6.27
C SER A 75 3.94 10.39 6.53
N SER A 76 2.79 10.03 5.94
CA SER A 76 1.54 10.74 6.21
C SER A 76 1.05 10.49 7.63
N TYR A 77 0.08 11.29 8.09
CA TYR A 77 -0.55 11.04 9.39
C TYR A 77 -1.21 9.66 9.45
N LEU A 78 -1.95 9.27 8.40
CA LEU A 78 -2.55 7.93 8.29
C LEU A 78 -1.51 6.81 8.38
N SER A 79 -0.37 6.93 7.69
CA SER A 79 0.72 5.94 7.79
C SER A 79 1.29 5.82 9.20
N ARG A 80 1.42 6.93 9.92
CA ARG A 80 1.86 6.91 11.33
C ARG A 80 0.80 6.27 12.22
N THR A 81 -0.48 6.62 12.06
CA THR A 81 -1.59 6.06 12.82
C THR A 81 -1.75 4.55 12.61
N PHE A 82 -1.51 4.04 11.40
CA PHE A 82 -1.51 2.60 11.16
C PHE A 82 -0.30 1.91 11.78
N ALA A 83 0.88 2.55 11.73
CA ALA A 83 2.08 2.00 12.35
C ALA A 83 1.98 1.93 13.88
N THR A 84 1.37 2.91 14.54
CA THR A 84 1.11 2.86 16.00
C THR A 84 0.15 1.75 16.39
N GLN A 85 -0.66 1.26 15.44
CA GLN A 85 -1.57 0.13 15.61
C GLN A 85 -0.95 -1.22 15.17
N GLY A 86 0.37 -1.27 14.96
CA GLY A 86 1.11 -2.51 14.72
C GLY A 86 1.31 -2.89 13.25
N VAL A 87 0.87 -2.05 12.30
CA VAL A 87 1.17 -2.28 10.88
C VAL A 87 2.65 -2.03 10.62
N ARG A 88 3.31 -2.98 9.93
CA ARG A 88 4.73 -2.90 9.59
C ARG A 88 4.97 -1.91 8.44
N LEU A 89 5.09 -0.63 8.77
CA LEU A 89 5.45 0.44 7.84
C LEU A 89 6.81 1.03 8.18
N ARG A 90 7.61 1.33 7.15
CA ARG A 90 8.88 2.07 7.32
C ARG A 90 8.55 3.55 7.51
N LEU A 91 8.47 3.99 8.76
CA LEU A 91 8.21 5.40 9.07
C LEU A 91 9.47 6.25 8.89
N ARG A 92 9.26 7.46 8.37
CA ARG A 92 10.29 8.49 8.26
C ARG A 92 9.78 9.76 8.93
N ARG A 93 10.52 10.25 9.94
CA ARG A 93 10.29 11.54 10.59
C ARG A 93 11.15 12.62 9.94
N LYS A 94 10.67 13.86 10.02
CA LYS A 94 11.48 15.05 9.79
C LYS A 94 12.46 15.26 10.95
#